data_AF-A0A3F2V5R0-F1
#
_entry.id   AF-A0A3F2V5R0-F1
#
_cell.length_a   1.000
_cell.length_b   1.000
_cell.length_c   1.000
_cell.angle_alpha   90.00
_cell.angle_beta   90.00
_cell.angle_gamma   90.00
#
_symmetry.space_group_name_H-M   'P 1'
#
loop_
_entity.id
_entity.type
_entity.pdbx_description
1 polymer ?
#
loop_
_entity_poly.entity_id
_entity_poly.type
_entity_poly.pdbx_seq_one_letter_code
_entity_poly.pdbx_strand_id
1 'polypeptide(L)'
;MQEAIFTCVMEKLPKTPGEKWEQFQVVREFMDGESDVLSEGCYYACRSSIDRYYRFLSRQEKRYSVYWLNEFSFEVHGHYMAHCA
;
A
#
# COMPACT_ATOMS: atom_id res chain seq x y z
N MET A 1 12.88 11.38 11.53
CA MET A 1 12.11 10.28 10.92
C MET A 1 12.78 9.95 9.61
N GLN A 2 13.08 8.67 9.32
CA GLN A 2 13.47 8.27 7.97
C GLN A 2 12.29 8.52 7.03
N GLU A 3 12.55 8.97 5.80
CA GLU A 3 11.47 9.14 4.81
C GLU A 3 10.83 7.80 4.48
N ALA A 4 9.52 7.82 4.16
CA ALA A 4 8.84 6.62 3.67
C ALA A 4 9.48 6.18 2.35
N ILE A 5 9.57 4.87 2.10
CA ILE A 5 10.00 4.33 0.81
C ILE A 5 8.81 4.28 -0.15
N PHE A 6 7.64 3.94 0.38
CA PHE A 6 6.39 3.96 -0.36
C PHE A 6 5.20 4.11 0.58
N THR A 7 4.08 4.53 0.00
CA THR A 7 2.75 4.53 0.61
C THR A 7 1.92 3.46 -0.07
N CYS A 8 1.12 2.72 0.70
CA CYS A 8 0.10 1.85 0.14
C CYS A 8 -1.27 2.48 0.38
N VAL A 9 -2.07 2.62 -0.66
CA VAL A 9 -3.36 3.32 -0.65
C VAL A 9 -4.42 2.43 -1.29
N MET A 10 -5.54 2.27 -0.61
CA MET A 10 -6.77 1.76 -1.21
C MET A 10 -7.60 2.94 -1.70
N GLU A 11 -7.85 3.00 -3.00
CA GLU A 11 -8.60 4.09 -3.62
C GLU A 11 -9.75 3.58 -4.48
N LYS A 12 -10.74 4.46 -4.66
CA LYS A 12 -11.90 4.19 -5.49
C LYS A 12 -11.59 4.64 -6.92
N LEU A 13 -11.80 3.75 -7.88
CA LEU A 13 -11.61 4.06 -9.29
C LEU A 13 -12.77 4.91 -9.82
N PRO A 14 -12.50 5.80 -10.81
CA PRO A 14 -13.55 6.50 -11.52
C PRO A 14 -14.54 5.50 -12.13
N LYS A 15 -15.84 5.75 -11.95
CA LYS A 15 -16.87 4.86 -12.47
C LYS A 15 -16.87 4.90 -14.00
N THR A 16 -16.59 3.79 -14.65
CA THR A 16 -16.60 3.70 -16.11
C THR A 16 -18.04 3.55 -16.62
N PRO A 17 -18.43 4.19 -17.73
CA PRO A 17 -19.76 4.02 -18.31
C PRO A 17 -20.05 2.54 -18.60
N GLY A 18 -21.11 2.00 -18.00
CA GLY A 18 -21.49 0.58 -18.12
C GLY A 18 -21.18 -0.27 -16.88
N GLU A 19 -20.44 0.25 -15.91
CA GLU A 19 -20.17 -0.47 -14.66
C GLU A 19 -21.35 -0.41 -13.69
N LYS A 20 -21.79 -1.60 -13.27
CA LYS A 20 -22.89 -1.75 -12.30
C LYS A 20 -22.44 -1.54 -10.85
N TRP A 21 -21.13 -1.62 -10.58
CA TRP A 21 -20.57 -1.63 -9.23
C TRP A 21 -19.39 -0.68 -9.11
N GLU A 22 -19.09 -0.27 -7.89
CA GLU A 22 -17.91 0.54 -7.58
C GLU A 22 -16.65 -0.34 -7.62
N GLN A 23 -15.65 0.13 -8.36
CA GLN A 23 -14.33 -0.48 -8.38
C GLN A 23 -13.38 0.25 -7.43
N PHE A 24 -12.52 -0.53 -6.82
CA PHE A 24 -11.45 -0.08 -5.95
C PHE A 24 -10.16 -0.74 -6.41
N GLN A 25 -9.05 -0.11 -6.07
CA GLN A 25 -7.73 -0.69 -6.22
C GLN A 25 -6.88 -0.44 -4.98
N VAL A 26 -5.85 -1.27 -4.82
CA VAL A 26 -4.78 -1.07 -3.84
C VAL A 26 -3.52 -0.76 -4.63
N VAL A 27 -3.01 0.45 -4.43
CA VAL A 27 -1.82 0.97 -5.11
C VAL A 27 -0.68 1.04 -4.10
N ARG A 28 0.52 0.74 -4.56
CA ARG A 28 1.78 1.04 -3.90
C ARG A 28 2.44 2.18 -4.65
N GLU A 29 2.55 3.34 -4.01
CA GLU A 29 3.13 4.55 -4.57
C GLU A 29 4.52 4.77 -3.96
N PHE A 30 5.55 4.71 -4.80
CA PHE A 30 6.93 4.95 -4.39
C PHE A 30 7.26 6.45 -4.42
N MET A 31 8.22 6.86 -3.61
CA MET A 31 8.62 8.27 -3.51
C MET A 31 9.26 8.82 -4.79
N ASP A 32 9.72 7.96 -5.69
CA ASP A 32 10.25 8.34 -7.01
C ASP A 32 9.15 8.63 -8.05
N GLY A 33 7.88 8.47 -7.67
CA GLY A 33 6.72 8.68 -8.52
C GLY A 33 6.27 7.43 -9.29
N GLU A 34 6.96 6.30 -9.14
CA GLU A 34 6.47 5.03 -9.68
C GLU A 34 5.32 4.48 -8.82
N SER A 35 4.44 3.70 -9.45
CA SER A 35 3.34 3.05 -8.73
C SER A 35 3.02 1.67 -9.29
N ASP A 36 2.66 0.76 -8.37
CA ASP A 36 2.22 -0.60 -8.69
C ASP A 36 0.80 -0.84 -8.18
N VAL A 37 -0.03 -1.44 -9.03
CA VAL A 37 -1.34 -1.94 -8.61
C VAL A 37 -1.18 -3.33 -8.02
N LEU A 38 -1.44 -3.46 -6.71
CA LEU A 38 -1.34 -4.73 -5.99
C LEU A 38 -2.62 -5.57 -6.11
N SER A 39 -3.77 -4.92 -6.30
CA SER A 39 -5.07 -5.57 -6.40
C SER A 39 -6.11 -4.61 -6.96
N GLU A 40 -7.09 -5.14 -7.68
CA GLU A 40 -8.28 -4.41 -8.14
C GLU A 40 -9.54 -5.24 -7.85
N GLY A 41 -10.68 -4.58 -7.69
CA GLY A 41 -11.97 -5.24 -7.58
C GLY A 41 -12.93 -4.51 -6.67
N CYS A 42 -13.77 -5.25 -5.95
CA CYS A 42 -14.72 -4.65 -5.03
C CYS A 42 -14.04 -4.18 -3.73
N TYR A 43 -14.76 -3.35 -2.96
CA TYR A 43 -14.30 -2.82 -1.68
C TYR A 43 -13.70 -3.90 -0.75
N TYR A 44 -14.42 -4.99 -0.51
CA TYR A 44 -13.99 -6.02 0.43
C TYR A 44 -12.74 -6.79 -0.04
N ALA A 45 -12.59 -7.01 -1.36
CA ALA A 45 -11.41 -7.65 -1.92
C ALA A 45 -10.17 -6.77 -1.71
N CYS A 46 -10.28 -5.47 -2.03
CA CYS A 46 -9.20 -4.51 -1.83
C CYS A 46 -8.89 -4.30 -0.35
N ARG A 47 -9.90 -4.22 0.52
CA ARG A 47 -9.74 -4.11 1.98
C ARG A 47 -8.98 -5.31 2.56
N SER A 48 -9.30 -6.52 2.09
CA SER A 48 -8.57 -7.73 2.49
C SER A 48 -7.14 -7.75 1.96
N SER A 49 -6.94 -7.26 0.73
CA SER A 49 -5.62 -7.19 0.09
C SER A 49 -4.67 -6.25 0.84
N ILE A 50 -5.11 -5.01 1.13
CA ILE A 50 -4.29 -4.04 1.87
C ILE A 50 -3.95 -4.52 3.28
N ASP A 51 -4.90 -5.15 3.99
CA ASP A 51 -4.65 -5.77 5.31
C ASP A 51 -3.61 -6.90 5.24
N ARG A 52 -3.69 -7.74 4.20
CA ARG A 52 -2.74 -8.83 4.00
C ARG A 52 -1.35 -8.28 3.71
N TYR A 53 -1.25 -7.24 2.90
CA TYR A 53 0.02 -6.61 2.56
C TYR A 53 0.64 -5.91 3.78
N TYR A 54 -0.16 -5.18 4.57
CA TYR A 54 0.26 -4.64 5.85
C TYR A 54 0.88 -5.73 6.75
N ARG A 55 0.12 -6.82 7.00
CA ARG A 55 0.60 -7.92 7.85
C ARG A 55 1.85 -8.60 7.31
N PHE A 56 1.98 -8.72 6.00
CA PHE A 56 3.17 -9.30 5.36
C PHE A 56 4.42 -8.43 5.62
N LEU A 57 4.28 -7.11 5.53
CA LEU A 57 5.38 -6.18 5.77
C LEU A 57 5.69 -6.03 7.26
N SER A 58 4.68 -5.98 8.14
CA SER A 58 4.88 -5.91 9.60
C SER A 58 5.62 -7.11 10.16
N ARG A 59 5.55 -8.28 9.50
CA ARG A 59 6.36 -9.47 9.86
C ARG A 59 7.84 -9.33 9.53
N GLN A 60 8.21 -8.32 8.74
CA GLN A 60 9.59 -8.04 8.33
C GLN A 60 10.14 -6.85 9.12
N GLU A 61 9.94 -6.85 10.43
CA GLU A 61 10.30 -5.76 11.36
C GLU A 61 11.78 -5.36 11.32
N LYS A 62 12.68 -6.24 10.87
CA LYS A 62 14.11 -5.94 10.69
C LYS A 62 14.40 -5.09 9.45
N ARG A 63 13.46 -5.03 8.52
CA ARG A 63 13.58 -4.35 7.22
C ARG A 63 12.68 -3.14 7.14
N TYR A 64 11.50 -3.21 7.75
CA TYR A 64 10.46 -2.21 7.58
C TYR A 64 9.81 -1.82 8.90
N SER A 65 9.56 -0.53 9.06
CA SER A 65 8.51 0.00 9.93
C SER A 65 7.29 0.33 9.09
N VAL A 66 6.09 -0.03 9.55
CA VAL A 66 4.83 0.16 8.81
C VAL A 66 3.83 0.88 9.70
N TYR A 67 3.28 2.01 9.25
CA TYR A 67 2.38 2.85 10.03
C TYR A 67 1.10 3.15 9.26
N TRP A 68 -0.06 2.89 9.86
CA TRP A 68 -1.34 3.31 9.29
C TRP A 68 -1.48 4.83 9.39
N LEU A 69 -1.77 5.47 8.26
CA LEU A 69 -2.07 6.90 8.18
C LEU A 69 -3.56 7.15 8.41
N ASN A 70 -4.40 6.25 7.90
CA ASN A 70 -5.85 6.24 8.06
C ASN A 70 -6.40 4.82 7.82
N GLU A 71 -7.70 4.67 7.61
CA GLU A 71 -8.34 3.36 7.39
C GLU A 71 -8.04 2.75 6.00
N PHE A 72 -7.52 3.53 5.06
CA PHE A 72 -7.29 3.18 3.66
C PHE A 72 -5.82 3.25 3.23
N SER A 73 -4.92 3.80 4.05
CA SER A 73 -3.51 3.90 3.68
C SER A 73 -2.53 3.73 4.84
N PHE A 74 -1.37 3.18 4.50
CA PHE A 74 -0.24 3.06 5.41
C PHE A 74 1.07 3.43 4.69
N GLU A 75 2.02 3.97 5.45
CA GLU A 75 3.37 4.26 4.98
C GLU A 75 4.35 3.19 5.43
N VAL A 76 5.42 3.01 4.65
CA VAL A 76 6.46 2.02 4.90
C VAL A 76 7.82 2.70 4.89
N HIS A 77 8.56 2.56 5.98
CA HIS A 77 9.91 3.10 6.12
C HIS A 77 10.89 1.94 6.17
N GLY A 78 11.92 1.98 5.33
CA GLY A 78 12.97 0.98 5.37
C GLY A 78 13.97 1.27 6.46
N HIS A 79 14.37 0.24 7.19
CA HIS A 79 15.51 0.32 8.08
C HIS A 79 16.73 0.23 7.17
N TYR A 80 17.41 1.36 6.96
CA TYR A 80 18.70 1.35 6.28
C TYR A 80 19.66 0.51 7.14
N MET A 81 19.80 -0.78 6.82
CA MET A 81 20.95 -1.54 7.28
C MET A 81 22.12 -0.96 6.52
N ALA A 82 22.84 -0.06 7.17
CA ALA A 82 24.16 0.35 6.73
C ALA A 82 25.02 -0.92 6.67
N HIS A 83 25.02 -1.59 5.53
CA HIS A 83 26.08 -2.50 5.14
C HIS A 83 27.29 -1.63 4.81
N CYS A 84 27.96 -1.13 5.85
CA CYS A 84 29.37 -0.83 5.76
C CYS A 84 30.08 -2.19 5.75
N ALA A 85 30.47 -2.66 4.57
CA ALA A 85 31.50 -3.67 4.37
C ALA A 85 32.17 -3.43 3.03
#